data_AF-A0AAU9KAK2-F1
#
_entry.id   AF-A0AAU9KAK2-F1
#
_cell.length_a   1.000
_cell.length_b   1.000
_cell.length_c   1.000
_cell.angle_alpha   90.00
_cell.angle_beta   90.00
_cell.angle_gamma   90.00
#
_symmetry.space_group_name_H-M   'P 1'
#
loop_
_entity.id
_entity.type
_entity.pdbx_description
1 polymer ?
#
loop_
_entity_poly.entity_id
_entity_poly.type
_entity_poly.pdbx_seq_one_letter_code
_entity_poly.pdbx_strand_id
1 'polypeptide(L)'
;MELVKKDISGYDLTRPSLEEIANNTAKTKQALEQTLNGTIIAAKVGGEPLRKTQDPYYVKHTGLDGQERIIRMHEQQTDPMECVKFSHRRVPRGQVDDHVRIERSPPRQITSKDQKNWKIPPCISNWKNSKGYTIPIEMRLSADGRYLRDTTISERFPKHSETLYQAERNAREEVSAREAIQKKLALKESLKKENQMRELAAQARAERNSLVKNEQPKKRERSSSVEEREKIRFERSREIERDRRIENAGRKVQKKDRDMERDISEKIALGQAQPTKSKLLDERLFNQNEGVDAGFGSEDEYNVYDKPLFNDRSGANIYRNIRGDREEGDAALPKGRSNPVQFERVREE
;
A
#
# COMPACT_ATOMS: atom_id res chain seq x y z
N MET A 1 -50.89 52.10 -13.74
CA MET A 1 -50.41 53.23 -14.56
C MET A 1 -48.89 53.39 -14.50
N GLU A 2 -48.16 52.74 -13.57
CA GLU A 2 -46.69 52.91 -13.45
C GLU A 2 -45.87 52.02 -14.40
N LEU A 3 -46.35 50.82 -14.75
CA LEU A 3 -45.68 49.90 -15.69
C LEU A 3 -45.65 50.34 -17.17
N VAL A 4 -46.37 51.40 -17.52
CA VAL A 4 -46.36 51.95 -18.88
C VAL A 4 -45.12 52.82 -19.00
N LYS A 5 -44.29 52.56 -20.02
CA LYS A 5 -43.12 53.39 -20.30
C LYS A 5 -43.57 54.85 -20.46
N LYS A 6 -42.95 55.74 -19.69
CA LYS A 6 -43.14 57.18 -19.82
C LYS A 6 -42.24 57.70 -20.94
N ASP A 7 -42.82 58.44 -21.88
CA ASP A 7 -42.05 59.07 -22.96
C ASP A 7 -41.16 60.18 -22.39
N ILE A 8 -39.85 60.03 -22.55
CA ILE A 8 -38.81 60.87 -21.94
C ILE A 8 -38.90 62.33 -22.42
N SER A 9 -39.41 62.55 -23.64
CA SER A 9 -39.49 63.87 -24.28
C SER A 9 -40.43 64.87 -23.59
N GLY A 10 -41.37 64.41 -22.76
CA GLY A 10 -42.34 65.26 -22.07
C GLY A 10 -42.01 65.57 -20.61
N TYR A 11 -40.89 65.06 -20.08
CA TYR A 11 -40.49 65.24 -18.69
C TYR A 11 -39.25 66.13 -18.58
N ASP A 12 -39.30 67.07 -17.64
CA ASP A 12 -38.13 67.82 -17.24
C ASP A 12 -37.19 66.93 -16.41
N LEU A 13 -36.10 66.51 -17.04
CA LEU A 13 -35.03 65.71 -16.44
C LEU A 13 -33.78 66.54 -16.18
N THR A 14 -33.92 67.87 -16.16
CA THR A 14 -32.82 68.75 -15.81
C THR A 14 -32.39 68.52 -14.37
N ARG A 15 -31.10 68.78 -14.10
CA ARG A 15 -30.62 68.77 -12.72
C ARG A 15 -31.30 69.92 -11.96
N PRO A 16 -31.61 69.76 -10.67
CA PRO A 16 -32.11 70.85 -9.84
C PRO A 16 -31.19 72.07 -9.94
N SER A 17 -31.75 73.26 -9.68
CA SER A 17 -31.00 74.51 -9.78
C SER A 17 -29.80 74.53 -8.81
N LEU A 18 -28.76 75.28 -9.15
CA LEU A 18 -27.55 75.37 -8.30
C LEU A 18 -27.88 75.88 -6.89
N GLU A 19 -28.85 76.78 -6.77
CA GLU A 19 -29.32 77.31 -5.48
C GLU A 19 -30.07 76.24 -4.66
N GLU A 20 -30.93 75.44 -5.29
CA GLU A 20 -31.60 74.31 -4.61
C GLU A 20 -30.62 73.25 -4.14
N ILE A 21 -29.62 72.93 -4.96
CA ILE A 21 -28.55 72.01 -4.59
C ILE A 21 -27.79 72.57 -3.38
N ALA A 22 -27.42 73.86 -3.39
CA ALA A 22 -26.72 74.50 -2.28
C ALA A 22 -27.56 74.48 -0.99
N ASN A 23 -28.86 74.79 -1.09
CA ASN A 23 -29.79 74.76 0.03
C ASN A 23 -29.96 73.35 0.62
N ASN A 24 -30.14 72.34 -0.23
CA ASN A 24 -30.25 70.94 0.21
C ASN A 24 -28.95 70.42 0.80
N THR A 25 -27.81 70.82 0.24
CA THR A 25 -26.48 70.46 0.77
C THR A 25 -26.28 71.10 2.14
N ALA A 26 -26.63 72.38 2.32
CA ALA A 26 -26.53 73.06 3.61
C ALA A 26 -27.42 72.40 4.68
N LYS A 27 -28.68 72.09 4.32
CA LYS A 27 -29.63 71.41 5.23
C LYS A 27 -29.15 70.01 5.62
N THR A 28 -28.73 69.20 4.65
CA THR A 28 -28.23 67.84 4.91
C THR A 28 -26.93 67.86 5.71
N LYS A 29 -26.01 68.77 5.39
CA LYS A 29 -24.79 68.99 6.17
C LYS A 29 -25.11 69.34 7.62
N GLN A 30 -26.01 70.30 7.86
CA GLN A 30 -26.40 70.70 9.22
C GLN A 30 -27.03 69.54 10.00
N ALA A 31 -27.92 68.75 9.38
CA ALA A 31 -28.52 67.59 10.01
C ALA A 31 -27.48 66.51 10.36
N LEU A 32 -26.55 66.24 9.44
CA LEU A 32 -25.46 65.30 9.68
C LEU A 32 -24.52 65.79 10.78
N GLU A 33 -24.13 67.07 10.78
CA GLU A 33 -23.32 67.67 11.84
C GLU A 33 -23.98 67.55 13.21
N GLN A 34 -25.30 67.75 13.32
CA GLN A 34 -26.03 67.56 14.58
C GLN A 34 -25.93 66.11 15.09
N THR A 35 -26.15 65.13 14.22
CA THR A 35 -26.04 63.71 14.61
C THR A 35 -24.61 63.30 14.96
N LEU A 36 -23.65 63.78 14.17
CA LEU A 36 -22.24 63.45 14.30
C LEU A 36 -21.64 64.10 15.56
N ASN A 37 -22.01 65.34 15.87
CA ASN A 37 -21.62 65.99 17.12
C ASN A 37 -22.05 65.18 18.35
N GLY A 38 -23.25 64.58 18.33
CA GLY A 38 -23.67 63.64 19.38
C GLY A 38 -22.71 62.46 19.54
N THR A 39 -22.28 61.85 18.43
CA THR A 39 -21.33 60.72 18.44
C THR A 39 -19.91 61.13 18.87
N ILE A 40 -19.43 62.30 18.41
CA ILE A 40 -18.11 62.83 18.79
C ILE A 40 -18.07 63.11 20.29
N ILE A 41 -19.11 63.74 20.84
CA ILE A 41 -19.10 64.08 22.26
C ILE A 41 -19.15 62.82 23.13
N ALA A 42 -19.86 61.77 22.69
CA ALA A 42 -19.84 60.48 23.39
C ALA A 42 -18.46 59.78 23.35
N ALA A 43 -17.66 60.02 22.31
CA ALA A 43 -16.31 59.47 22.17
C ALA A 43 -15.25 60.26 22.99
N LYS A 44 -15.45 61.57 23.16
CA LYS A 44 -14.57 62.45 23.94
C LYS A 44 -14.86 62.38 25.44
N VAL A 45 -14.56 61.25 26.08
CA VAL A 45 -14.70 61.11 27.55
C VAL A 45 -13.37 61.45 28.23
N GLY A 46 -13.38 62.40 29.17
CA GLY A 46 -12.26 62.70 30.09
C GLY A 46 -11.37 63.90 29.76
N GLY A 47 -11.58 64.59 28.64
CA GLY A 47 -10.71 65.69 28.18
C GLY A 47 -11.31 67.11 28.18
N GLU A 48 -12.61 67.26 28.43
CA GLU A 48 -13.30 68.56 28.37
C GLU A 48 -13.87 68.95 29.76
N PRO A 49 -13.92 70.26 30.11
CA PRO A 49 -14.51 70.74 31.35
C PRO A 49 -15.98 70.33 31.46
N LEU A 50 -16.48 70.16 32.70
CA LEU A 50 -17.89 69.80 32.94
C LEU A 50 -18.81 70.68 32.08
N ARG A 51 -19.72 70.04 31.35
CA ARG A 51 -20.75 70.74 30.56
C ARG A 51 -21.45 71.74 31.47
N LYS A 52 -21.42 73.02 31.10
CA LYS A 52 -22.21 74.05 31.78
C LYS A 52 -23.68 73.76 31.51
N THR A 53 -24.47 73.62 32.57
CA THR A 53 -25.93 73.48 32.48
C THR A 53 -26.51 74.70 31.78
N GLN A 54 -27.50 74.49 30.91
CA GLN A 54 -28.18 75.60 30.25
C GLN A 54 -28.92 76.47 31.27
N ASP A 55 -29.06 77.75 30.94
CA ASP A 55 -29.82 78.68 31.76
C ASP A 55 -31.31 78.30 31.80
N PRO A 56 -31.98 78.47 32.95
CA PRO A 56 -33.37 78.08 33.10
C PRO A 56 -34.28 78.93 32.21
N TYR A 57 -35.19 78.28 31.47
CA TYR A 57 -36.14 78.96 30.60
C TYR A 57 -37.59 78.65 30.99
N TYR A 58 -38.51 79.54 30.61
CA TYR A 58 -39.93 79.43 30.94
C TYR A 58 -40.72 78.96 29.72
N VAL A 59 -41.52 77.91 29.90
CA VAL A 59 -42.43 77.39 28.89
C VAL A 59 -43.86 77.63 29.37
N LYS A 60 -44.67 78.29 28.54
CA LYS A 60 -46.10 78.42 28.78
C LYS A 60 -46.79 77.11 28.34
N HIS A 61 -47.48 76.47 29.26
CA HIS A 61 -48.26 75.26 29.00
C HIS A 61 -49.72 75.51 29.34
N THR A 62 -50.60 75.22 28.38
CA THR A 62 -52.04 75.23 28.61
C THR A 62 -52.48 73.80 28.85
N GLY A 63 -52.96 73.52 30.06
CA GLY A 63 -53.44 72.20 30.43
C GLY A 63 -54.71 71.84 29.67
N LEU A 64 -55.05 70.55 29.64
CA LEU A 64 -56.31 70.04 29.06
C LEU A 64 -57.55 70.71 29.65
N ASP A 65 -57.47 71.14 30.92
CA ASP A 65 -58.52 71.86 31.64
C ASP A 65 -58.62 73.36 31.26
N GLY A 66 -57.84 73.81 30.27
CA GLY A 66 -57.82 75.21 29.80
C GLY A 66 -57.03 76.18 30.69
N GLN A 67 -56.50 75.73 31.83
CA GLN A 67 -55.67 76.56 32.70
C GLN A 67 -54.26 76.74 32.13
N GLU A 68 -53.82 77.99 32.05
CA GLU A 68 -52.46 78.33 31.65
C GLU A 68 -51.51 78.28 32.85
N ARG A 69 -50.37 77.61 32.68
CA ARG A 69 -49.30 77.51 33.67
C ARG A 69 -47.98 77.87 33.01
N ILE A 70 -47.16 78.66 33.69
CA ILE A 70 -45.79 78.94 33.25
C ILE A 70 -44.86 77.99 34.00
N ILE A 71 -44.18 77.11 33.27
CA ILE A 71 -43.30 76.08 33.82
C ILE A 71 -41.87 76.54 33.61
N ARG A 72 -41.10 76.59 34.71
CA ARG A 72 -39.66 76.84 34.65
C ARG A 72 -38.92 75.54 34.44
N MET A 73 -38.34 75.37 33.26
CA MET A 73 -37.49 74.23 32.92
C MET A 73 -36.05 74.52 33.37
N HIS A 74 -35.43 73.58 34.08
CA HIS A 74 -34.02 73.62 34.43
C HIS A 74 -33.39 72.25 34.14
N GLU A 75 -32.18 72.25 33.58
CA GLU A 75 -31.42 71.02 33.35
C GLU A 75 -30.75 70.60 34.66
N GLN A 76 -30.98 69.37 35.10
CA GLN A 76 -30.35 68.84 36.30
C GLN A 76 -28.86 68.56 36.03
N GLN A 77 -27.98 69.11 36.85
CA GLN A 77 -26.54 68.84 36.77
C GLN A 77 -26.26 67.36 37.08
N THR A 78 -25.53 66.67 36.18
CA THR A 78 -25.16 65.25 36.30
C THR A 78 -23.76 65.08 36.90
N ASP A 79 -23.56 64.06 37.73
CA ASP A 79 -22.25 63.74 38.31
C ASP A 79 -21.31 63.12 37.24
N PRO A 80 -20.11 63.70 37.00
CA PRO A 80 -19.16 63.18 36.01
C PRO A 80 -18.56 61.81 36.36
N MET A 81 -18.62 61.36 37.63
CA MET A 81 -18.11 60.06 38.09
C MET A 81 -19.19 58.99 38.18
N GLU A 82 -20.44 59.34 37.89
CA GLU A 82 -21.56 58.41 37.97
C GLU A 82 -21.45 57.34 36.88
N CYS A 83 -21.53 56.06 37.29
CA CYS A 83 -21.51 54.94 36.35
C CYS A 83 -22.81 54.86 35.52
N VAL A 84 -22.77 54.08 34.43
CA VAL A 84 -23.93 53.88 33.55
C VAL A 84 -25.10 53.24 34.31
N LYS A 85 -26.24 53.95 34.38
CA LYS A 85 -27.43 53.53 35.16
C LYS A 85 -28.21 52.34 34.60
N PHE A 86 -28.17 52.12 33.29
CA PHE A 86 -29.06 51.18 32.61
C PHE A 86 -28.31 50.22 31.70
N SER A 87 -28.79 48.97 31.60
CA SER A 87 -28.27 47.95 30.68
C SER A 87 -29.05 47.91 29.36
N HIS A 88 -28.39 47.50 28.29
CA HIS A 88 -29.04 47.36 26.98
C HIS A 88 -29.78 46.02 26.87
N ARG A 89 -31.07 46.07 26.50
CA ARG A 89 -31.87 44.89 26.15
C ARG A 89 -32.04 44.80 24.63
N ARG A 90 -31.75 43.65 24.03
CA ARG A 90 -31.99 43.42 22.59
C ARG A 90 -33.47 43.12 22.36
N VAL A 91 -34.07 43.87 21.44
CA VAL A 91 -35.47 43.70 21.01
C VAL A 91 -35.45 43.14 19.59
N PRO A 92 -36.42 42.28 19.20
CA PRO A 92 -36.60 41.89 17.81
C PRO A 92 -36.72 43.12 16.89
N ARG A 93 -36.34 42.96 15.62
CA ARG A 93 -36.54 44.05 14.65
C ARG A 93 -38.02 44.41 14.60
N GLY A 94 -38.30 45.71 14.52
CA GLY A 94 -39.66 46.23 14.39
C GLY A 94 -40.34 45.76 13.10
N GLN A 95 -41.62 46.10 12.98
CA GLN A 95 -42.36 45.86 11.73
C GLN A 95 -41.64 46.58 10.58
N VAL A 96 -41.48 45.88 9.47
CA VAL A 96 -40.97 46.47 8.23
C VAL A 96 -42.12 47.28 7.63
N ASP A 97 -41.79 48.37 6.93
CA ASP A 97 -42.76 49.10 6.13
C ASP A 97 -43.54 48.17 5.21
N ASP A 98 -44.77 48.55 4.88
CA ASP A 98 -45.64 47.78 3.99
C ASP A 98 -44.91 47.39 2.70
N HIS A 99 -45.11 46.14 2.27
CA HIS A 99 -44.40 45.61 1.11
C HIS A 99 -44.70 46.44 -0.14
N VAL A 100 -43.62 46.91 -0.78
CA VAL A 100 -43.72 47.59 -2.07
C VAL A 100 -44.33 46.66 -3.10
N ARG A 101 -45.22 47.21 -3.93
CA ARG A 101 -45.85 46.47 -5.04
C ARG A 101 -44.79 45.98 -6.03
N ILE A 102 -44.78 44.68 -6.30
CA ILE A 102 -43.91 44.10 -7.32
C ILE A 102 -44.52 44.37 -8.71
N GLU A 103 -43.90 45.28 -9.45
CA GLU A 103 -44.32 45.65 -10.80
C GLU A 103 -43.54 44.85 -11.86
N ARG A 104 -44.00 43.63 -12.17
CA ARG A 104 -43.44 42.78 -13.23
C ARG A 104 -44.34 42.77 -14.46
N SER A 105 -43.76 42.44 -15.62
CA SER A 105 -44.55 42.09 -16.78
C SER A 105 -45.41 40.84 -16.50
N PRO A 106 -46.53 40.68 -17.22
CA PRO A 106 -47.33 39.46 -17.11
C PRO A 106 -46.49 38.20 -17.32
N PRO A 107 -46.74 37.12 -16.58
CA PRO A 107 -45.96 35.89 -16.71
C PRO A 107 -46.07 35.36 -18.14
N ARG A 108 -44.92 35.12 -18.78
CA ARG A 108 -44.88 34.44 -20.06
C ARG A 108 -45.20 32.96 -19.84
N GLN A 109 -46.04 32.39 -20.69
CA GLN A 109 -46.33 30.95 -20.62
C GLN A 109 -45.05 30.16 -20.92
N ILE A 110 -44.70 29.24 -20.03
CA ILE A 110 -43.54 28.37 -20.22
C ILE A 110 -43.90 27.28 -21.23
N THR A 111 -42.99 26.99 -22.17
CA THR A 111 -43.21 25.87 -23.09
C THR A 111 -42.92 24.55 -22.38
N SER A 112 -43.61 23.46 -22.75
CA SER A 112 -43.34 22.13 -22.19
C SER A 112 -41.90 21.67 -22.47
N LYS A 113 -41.34 22.09 -23.62
CA LYS A 113 -39.95 21.79 -23.99
C LYS A 113 -38.97 22.49 -23.05
N ASP A 114 -39.18 23.77 -22.75
CA ASP A 114 -38.32 24.50 -21.82
C ASP A 114 -38.38 23.88 -20.43
N GLN A 115 -39.56 23.55 -19.94
CA GLN A 115 -39.71 22.91 -18.64
C GLN A 115 -38.95 21.57 -18.55
N LYS A 116 -38.95 20.76 -19.62
CA LYS A 116 -38.20 19.49 -19.67
C LYS A 116 -36.68 19.72 -19.73
N ASN A 117 -36.22 20.66 -20.55
CA ASN A 117 -34.80 20.98 -20.69
C ASN A 117 -34.21 21.52 -19.38
N TRP A 118 -35.01 22.27 -18.61
CA TRP A 118 -34.63 22.82 -17.32
C TRP A 118 -34.92 21.87 -16.14
N LYS A 119 -35.31 20.61 -16.40
CA LYS A 119 -35.47 19.61 -15.35
C LYS A 119 -34.10 19.10 -14.91
N ILE A 120 -33.61 19.64 -13.80
CA ILE A 120 -32.34 19.24 -13.18
C ILE A 120 -32.48 17.84 -12.57
N PRO A 121 -31.65 16.85 -12.97
CA PRO A 121 -31.65 15.53 -12.36
C PRO A 121 -31.27 15.57 -10.87
N PRO A 122 -31.80 14.66 -10.03
CA PRO A 122 -31.43 14.59 -8.63
C PRO A 122 -29.96 14.19 -8.47
N CYS A 123 -29.27 14.82 -7.51
CA CYS A 123 -27.89 14.50 -7.19
C CYS A 123 -27.81 13.20 -6.38
N ILE A 124 -27.40 12.11 -7.02
CA ILE A 124 -27.12 10.83 -6.36
C ILE A 124 -25.62 10.76 -6.11
N SER A 125 -25.22 10.76 -4.84
CA SER A 125 -23.81 10.74 -4.47
C SER A 125 -23.34 9.34 -4.07
N ASN A 126 -22.08 9.03 -4.39
CA ASN A 126 -21.44 7.77 -3.98
C ASN A 126 -20.95 7.79 -2.51
N TRP A 127 -20.93 8.97 -1.86
CA TRP A 127 -20.39 9.13 -0.50
C TRP A 127 -21.44 9.39 0.57
N LYS A 128 -22.49 10.14 0.27
CA LYS A 128 -23.45 10.64 1.26
C LYS A 128 -24.88 10.25 0.92
N ASN A 129 -25.55 9.67 1.91
CA ASN A 129 -26.97 9.37 1.88
C ASN A 129 -27.58 9.73 3.24
N SER A 130 -27.65 11.03 3.54
CA SER A 130 -28.05 11.53 4.88
C SER A 130 -29.46 11.10 5.29
N LYS A 131 -30.36 10.98 4.32
CA LYS A 131 -31.75 10.53 4.54
C LYS A 131 -31.94 9.02 4.36
N GLY A 132 -30.89 8.27 4.04
CA GLY A 132 -30.94 6.81 3.96
C GLY A 132 -31.83 6.26 2.82
N TYR A 133 -31.96 6.97 1.70
CA TYR A 133 -32.77 6.48 0.58
C TYR A 133 -32.24 5.16 0.00
N THR A 134 -33.15 4.23 -0.29
CA THR A 134 -32.84 3.01 -1.06
C THR A 134 -32.75 3.38 -2.54
N ILE A 135 -31.52 3.40 -3.06
CA ILE A 135 -31.23 3.82 -4.44
C ILE A 135 -30.72 2.60 -5.21
N PRO A 136 -31.31 2.27 -6.38
CA PRO A 136 -30.85 1.20 -7.24
C PRO A 136 -29.38 1.34 -7.63
N ILE A 137 -28.72 0.20 -7.84
CA ILE A 137 -27.29 0.12 -8.18
C ILE A 137 -26.99 0.91 -9.46
N GLU A 138 -27.81 0.75 -10.51
CA GLU A 138 -27.66 1.47 -11.78
C GLU A 138 -27.55 2.98 -11.59
N MET A 139 -28.43 3.58 -10.78
CA MET A 139 -28.46 5.02 -10.54
C MET A 139 -27.25 5.52 -9.73
N ARG A 140 -26.66 4.68 -8.88
CA ARG A 140 -25.41 4.98 -8.16
C ARG A 140 -24.20 4.91 -9.10
N LEU A 141 -24.15 3.90 -9.96
CA LEU A 141 -23.05 3.71 -10.91
C LEU A 141 -23.15 4.61 -12.15
N SER A 142 -24.32 5.19 -12.43
CA SER A 142 -24.54 6.06 -13.60
C SER A 142 -23.60 7.27 -13.65
N ALA A 143 -23.13 7.75 -12.49
CA ALA A 143 -22.16 8.85 -12.41
C ALA A 143 -20.71 8.40 -12.59
N ASP A 144 -20.43 7.09 -12.58
CA ASP A 144 -19.09 6.56 -12.73
C ASP A 144 -18.69 6.55 -14.22
N GLY A 145 -18.09 7.65 -14.67
CA GLY A 145 -17.56 7.80 -16.03
C GLY A 145 -16.42 6.83 -16.39
N ARG A 146 -16.13 5.82 -15.56
CA ARG A 146 -15.24 4.69 -15.91
C ARG A 146 -15.76 3.92 -17.11
N TYR A 147 -17.08 3.75 -17.24
CA TYR A 147 -17.68 3.10 -18.41
C TYR A 147 -17.62 3.96 -19.68
N LEU A 148 -17.27 5.24 -19.57
CA LEU A 148 -17.04 6.14 -20.72
C LEU A 148 -15.59 6.08 -21.22
N ARG A 149 -14.71 5.31 -20.56
CA ARG A 149 -13.33 5.13 -20.99
C ARG A 149 -13.20 3.89 -21.85
N ASP A 150 -13.01 4.07 -23.15
CA ASP A 150 -12.53 3.01 -24.03
C ASP A 150 -11.03 2.77 -23.75
N THR A 151 -10.72 1.75 -22.95
CA THR A 151 -9.33 1.37 -22.66
C THR A 151 -8.70 0.75 -23.90
N THR A 152 -7.99 1.56 -24.67
CA THR A 152 -7.20 1.12 -25.82
C THR A 152 -5.73 0.96 -25.45
N ILE A 153 -5.08 -0.08 -25.98
CA ILE A 153 -3.66 -0.36 -25.75
C ILE A 153 -2.85 0.18 -26.93
N SER A 154 -1.70 0.81 -26.66
CA SER A 154 -0.81 1.32 -27.70
C SER A 154 -0.15 0.19 -28.52
N GLU A 155 -0.03 0.37 -29.83
CA GLU A 155 0.68 -0.56 -30.73
C GLU A 155 2.18 -0.73 -30.44
N ARG A 156 2.75 0.13 -29.58
CA ARG A 156 4.15 0.02 -29.15
C ARG A 156 4.40 -1.18 -28.25
N PHE A 157 3.40 -1.62 -27.48
CA PHE A 157 3.54 -2.76 -26.56
C PHE A 157 3.84 -4.07 -27.30
N PRO A 158 3.10 -4.44 -28.36
CA PRO A 158 3.48 -5.59 -29.21
C PRO A 158 4.88 -5.47 -29.80
N LYS A 159 5.22 -4.32 -30.40
CA LYS A 159 6.54 -4.08 -30.99
C LYS A 159 7.66 -4.25 -29.97
N HIS A 160 7.48 -3.74 -28.76
CA HIS A 160 8.46 -3.88 -27.68
C HIS A 160 8.60 -5.35 -27.24
N SER A 161 7.48 -6.07 -27.05
CA SER A 161 7.55 -7.50 -26.70
C SER A 161 8.25 -8.33 -27.78
N GLU A 162 8.02 -8.02 -29.05
CA GLU A 162 8.68 -8.69 -30.18
C GLU A 162 10.19 -8.42 -30.18
N THR A 163 10.61 -7.17 -29.95
CA THR A 163 12.03 -6.84 -29.84
C THR A 163 12.73 -7.59 -28.71
N LEU A 164 12.06 -7.78 -27.57
CA LEU A 164 12.60 -8.55 -26.44
C LEU A 164 12.75 -10.03 -26.79
N TYR A 165 11.75 -10.64 -27.44
CA TYR A 165 11.85 -12.04 -27.89
C TYR A 165 12.97 -12.25 -28.92
N GLN A 166 13.15 -11.31 -29.85
CA GLN A 166 14.25 -11.35 -30.81
C GLN A 166 15.61 -11.20 -30.12
N ALA A 167 15.73 -10.26 -29.17
CA ALA A 167 16.96 -10.06 -28.40
C ALA A 167 17.32 -11.30 -27.57
N GLU A 168 16.33 -11.93 -26.91
CA GLU A 168 16.53 -13.15 -26.14
C GLU A 168 17.02 -14.30 -27.02
N ARG A 169 16.37 -14.51 -28.17
CA ARG A 169 16.76 -15.57 -29.10
C ARG A 169 18.21 -15.40 -29.56
N ASN A 170 18.58 -14.19 -29.96
CA ASN A 170 19.94 -13.89 -30.38
C ASN A 170 20.95 -14.13 -29.24
N ALA A 171 20.63 -13.71 -28.02
CA ALA A 171 21.49 -13.94 -26.86
C ALA A 171 21.69 -15.44 -26.57
N ARG A 172 20.64 -16.26 -26.67
CA ARG A 172 20.73 -17.72 -26.48
C ARG A 172 21.56 -18.38 -27.58
N GLU A 173 21.38 -17.98 -28.84
CA GLU A 173 22.17 -18.48 -29.97
C GLU A 173 23.65 -18.13 -29.82
N GLU A 174 23.98 -16.91 -29.40
CA GLU A 174 25.36 -16.50 -29.11
C GLU A 174 25.98 -17.30 -27.97
N VAL A 175 25.26 -17.49 -26.86
CA VAL A 175 25.76 -18.27 -25.71
C VAL A 175 26.00 -19.72 -26.12
N SER A 176 25.05 -20.34 -26.82
CA SER A 176 25.20 -21.71 -27.34
C SER A 176 26.37 -21.84 -28.30
N ALA A 177 26.57 -20.87 -29.19
CA ALA A 177 27.70 -20.86 -30.12
C ALA A 177 29.04 -20.73 -29.39
N ARG A 178 29.12 -19.84 -28.39
CA ARG A 178 30.32 -19.67 -27.54
C ARG A 178 30.63 -20.95 -26.76
N GLU A 179 29.63 -21.58 -26.16
CA GLU A 179 29.78 -22.83 -25.42
C GLU A 179 30.25 -23.97 -26.34
N ALA A 180 29.69 -24.07 -27.56
CA ALA A 180 30.11 -25.06 -28.54
C ALA A 180 31.57 -24.88 -28.99
N ILE A 181 32.02 -23.63 -29.18
CA ILE A 181 33.42 -23.32 -29.50
C ILE A 181 34.33 -23.67 -28.31
N GLN A 182 33.94 -23.29 -27.09
CA GLN A 182 34.70 -23.58 -25.88
C GLN A 182 34.85 -25.10 -25.66
N LYS A 183 33.78 -25.88 -25.85
CA LYS A 183 33.83 -27.36 -25.81
C LYS A 183 34.79 -27.93 -26.87
N LYS A 184 34.75 -27.42 -28.11
CA LYS A 184 35.68 -27.86 -29.17
C LYS A 184 37.14 -27.52 -28.84
N LEU A 185 37.41 -26.34 -28.29
CA LEU A 185 38.75 -25.95 -27.86
C LEU A 185 39.25 -26.83 -26.71
N ALA A 186 38.41 -27.09 -25.71
CA ALA A 186 38.73 -27.97 -24.58
C ALA A 186 39.04 -29.40 -25.05
N LEU A 187 38.23 -29.95 -25.97
CA LEU A 187 38.49 -31.26 -26.59
C LEU A 187 39.79 -31.27 -27.39
N LYS A 188 40.09 -30.21 -28.14
CA LYS A 188 41.35 -30.09 -28.90
C LYS A 188 42.55 -30.00 -27.95
N GLU A 189 42.41 -29.31 -26.83
CA GLU A 189 43.45 -29.21 -25.80
C GLU A 189 43.66 -30.54 -25.08
N SER A 190 42.60 -31.27 -24.73
CA SER A 190 42.71 -32.59 -24.11
C SER A 190 43.36 -33.61 -25.06
N LEU A 191 43.03 -33.57 -26.36
CA LEU A 191 43.66 -34.42 -27.37
C LEU A 191 45.15 -34.10 -27.54
N LYS A 192 45.52 -32.82 -27.55
CA LYS A 192 46.94 -32.41 -27.53
C LYS A 192 47.66 -32.94 -26.30
N LYS A 193 47.07 -32.82 -25.11
CA LYS A 193 47.62 -33.35 -23.86
C LYS A 193 47.76 -34.87 -23.93
N GLU A 194 46.77 -35.60 -24.44
CA GLU A 194 46.84 -37.05 -24.62
C GLU A 194 47.99 -37.45 -25.56
N ASN A 195 48.12 -36.78 -26.71
CA ASN A 195 49.21 -37.04 -27.66
C ASN A 195 50.59 -36.75 -27.05
N GLN A 196 50.74 -35.65 -26.32
CA GLN A 196 51.97 -35.33 -25.59
C GLN A 196 52.31 -36.42 -24.56
N MET A 197 51.33 -36.86 -23.77
CA MET A 197 51.52 -37.95 -22.80
C MET A 197 51.84 -39.28 -23.48
N ARG A 198 51.25 -39.55 -24.65
CA ARG A 198 51.51 -40.76 -25.44
C ARG A 198 52.93 -40.75 -26.01
N GLU A 199 53.39 -39.62 -26.52
CA GLU A 199 54.74 -39.45 -27.06
C GLU A 199 55.80 -39.58 -25.95
N LEU A 200 55.60 -38.90 -24.81
CA LEU A 200 56.46 -39.05 -23.63
C LEU A 200 56.51 -40.51 -23.14
N ALA A 201 55.37 -41.20 -23.10
CA ALA A 201 55.33 -42.62 -22.72
C ALA A 201 56.04 -43.52 -23.74
N ALA A 202 55.97 -43.20 -25.04
CA ALA A 202 56.69 -43.93 -26.09
C ALA A 202 58.20 -43.70 -25.98
N GLN A 203 58.64 -42.47 -25.73
CA GLN A 203 60.04 -42.13 -25.47
C GLN A 203 60.56 -42.86 -24.22
N ALA A 204 59.84 -42.81 -23.09
CA ALA A 204 60.22 -43.52 -21.87
C ALA A 204 60.30 -45.06 -22.06
N ARG A 205 59.41 -45.64 -22.89
CA ARG A 205 59.50 -47.05 -23.27
C ARG A 205 60.72 -47.35 -24.16
N ALA A 206 61.04 -46.46 -25.09
CA ALA A 206 62.22 -46.60 -25.95
C ALA A 206 63.52 -46.52 -25.14
N GLU A 207 63.62 -45.58 -24.19
CA GLU A 207 64.74 -45.48 -23.25
C GLU A 207 64.85 -46.69 -22.32
N ARG A 208 63.73 -47.20 -21.79
CA ARG A 208 63.76 -48.46 -21.03
C ARG A 208 64.23 -49.62 -21.90
N ASN A 209 63.80 -49.70 -23.16
CA ASN A 209 64.21 -50.77 -24.06
C ASN A 209 65.68 -50.66 -24.49
N SER A 210 66.23 -49.44 -24.59
CA SER A 210 67.66 -49.22 -24.83
C SER A 210 68.49 -49.59 -23.60
N LEU A 211 68.02 -49.31 -22.38
CA LEU A 211 68.63 -49.76 -21.13
C LEU A 211 68.63 -51.30 -21.01
N VAL A 212 67.52 -51.96 -21.37
CA VAL A 212 67.44 -53.43 -21.40
C VAL A 212 68.35 -54.05 -22.46
N LYS A 213 68.61 -53.36 -23.59
CA LYS A 213 69.59 -53.79 -24.58
C LYS A 213 71.05 -53.63 -24.11
N ASN A 214 71.32 -52.70 -23.18
CA ASN A 214 72.65 -52.48 -22.61
C ASN A 214 72.95 -53.34 -21.38
N GLU A 215 71.93 -53.92 -20.72
CA GLU A 215 72.15 -55.04 -19.78
C GLU A 215 72.37 -56.35 -20.55
N GLN A 216 73.60 -56.57 -20.99
CA GLN A 216 74.06 -57.91 -21.34
C GLN A 216 74.14 -58.79 -20.09
N PRO A 217 73.42 -59.92 -20.01
CA PRO A 217 73.77 -60.98 -19.08
C PRO A 217 75.02 -61.70 -19.62
N LYS A 218 76.10 -61.70 -18.84
CA LYS A 218 77.27 -62.54 -19.09
C LYS A 218 76.85 -64.02 -19.13
N LYS A 219 77.27 -64.70 -20.21
CA LYS A 219 77.24 -66.16 -20.48
C LYS A 219 77.12 -67.08 -19.23
N ARG A 220 76.11 -67.97 -19.20
CA ARG A 220 76.24 -69.46 -19.22
C ARG A 220 74.91 -70.19 -18.96
N GLU A 221 74.69 -71.26 -19.74
CA GLU A 221 73.86 -72.48 -19.51
C GLU A 221 72.33 -72.34 -19.36
N ARG A 222 71.54 -72.74 -20.36
CA ARG A 222 70.98 -74.09 -20.70
C ARG A 222 69.64 -74.41 -20.00
N SER A 223 68.58 -74.25 -20.80
CA SER A 223 67.33 -75.05 -20.91
C SER A 223 66.65 -75.58 -19.63
N SER A 224 65.63 -74.86 -19.17
CA SER A 224 64.30 -75.39 -18.78
C SER A 224 63.40 -74.27 -18.20
N SER A 225 63.99 -73.29 -17.51
CA SER A 225 63.24 -72.21 -16.83
C SER A 225 62.69 -71.13 -17.78
N VAL A 226 63.28 -70.95 -18.97
CA VAL A 226 62.80 -69.99 -19.99
C VAL A 226 61.45 -70.42 -20.55
N GLU A 227 61.27 -71.72 -20.78
CA GLU A 227 60.02 -72.29 -21.31
C GLU A 227 58.89 -72.18 -20.28
N GLU A 228 59.16 -72.33 -18.99
CA GLU A 228 58.16 -72.12 -17.93
C GLU A 228 57.73 -70.64 -17.84
N ARG A 229 58.68 -69.71 -17.97
CA ARG A 229 58.39 -68.26 -18.01
C ARG A 229 57.62 -67.86 -19.27
N GLU A 230 57.92 -68.46 -20.41
CA GLU A 230 57.18 -68.24 -21.65
C GLU A 230 55.79 -68.88 -21.63
N LYS A 231 55.63 -70.05 -21.01
CA LYS A 231 54.31 -70.66 -20.75
C LYS A 231 53.45 -69.76 -19.85
N ILE A 232 54.02 -69.18 -18.78
CA ILE A 232 53.31 -68.22 -17.92
C ILE A 232 52.94 -66.94 -18.69
N ARG A 233 53.79 -66.44 -19.58
CA ARG A 233 53.47 -65.28 -20.44
C ARG A 233 52.39 -65.63 -21.47
N PHE A 234 52.45 -66.82 -22.05
CA PHE A 234 51.49 -67.29 -23.03
C PHE A 234 50.12 -67.54 -22.38
N GLU A 235 50.10 -68.13 -21.19
CA GLU A 235 48.88 -68.30 -20.38
C GLU A 235 48.29 -66.95 -19.98
N ARG A 236 49.08 -66.01 -19.46
CA ARG A 236 48.59 -64.65 -19.18
C ARG A 236 48.08 -63.93 -20.41
N SER A 237 48.76 -64.05 -21.54
CA SER A 237 48.34 -63.40 -22.79
C SER A 237 47.03 -63.99 -23.30
N ARG A 238 46.89 -65.31 -23.22
CA ARG A 238 45.67 -66.05 -23.55
C ARG A 238 44.52 -65.72 -22.60
N GLU A 239 44.83 -65.50 -21.31
CA GLU A 239 43.86 -65.13 -20.29
C GLU A 239 43.40 -63.68 -20.45
N ILE A 240 44.30 -62.74 -20.77
CA ILE A 240 43.98 -61.35 -21.13
C ILE A 240 43.13 -61.31 -22.40
N GLU A 241 43.47 -62.10 -23.42
CA GLU A 241 42.70 -62.14 -24.67
C GLU A 241 41.30 -62.75 -24.47
N ARG A 242 41.21 -63.79 -23.64
CA ARG A 242 39.92 -64.36 -23.22
C ARG A 242 39.12 -63.35 -22.41
N ASP A 243 39.74 -62.62 -21.49
CA ASP A 243 39.11 -61.58 -20.69
C ASP A 243 38.62 -60.41 -21.53
N ARG A 244 39.40 -59.99 -22.53
CA ARG A 244 39.05 -58.93 -23.47
C ARG A 244 37.90 -59.35 -24.39
N ARG A 245 37.83 -60.63 -24.78
CA ARG A 245 36.66 -61.20 -25.46
C ARG A 245 35.44 -61.27 -24.56
N ILE A 246 35.59 -61.63 -23.29
CA ILE A 246 34.47 -61.69 -22.32
C ILE A 246 33.95 -60.28 -21.99
N GLU A 247 34.84 -59.30 -21.92
CA GLU A 247 34.52 -57.88 -21.73
C GLU A 247 33.79 -57.31 -22.96
N ASN A 248 34.29 -57.56 -24.18
CA ASN A 248 33.60 -57.18 -25.43
C ASN A 248 32.28 -57.96 -25.66
N ALA A 249 32.16 -59.19 -25.17
CA ALA A 249 30.92 -59.98 -25.23
C ALA A 249 29.92 -59.60 -24.12
N GLY A 250 30.18 -58.55 -23.33
CA GLY A 250 29.22 -57.98 -22.37
C GLY A 250 28.99 -58.80 -21.08
N ARG A 251 29.60 -59.97 -20.92
CA ARG A 251 29.37 -60.84 -19.75
C ARG A 251 29.96 -60.31 -18.44
N LYS A 252 30.98 -59.44 -18.50
CA LYS A 252 31.57 -58.78 -17.31
C LYS A 252 30.75 -57.59 -16.79
N VAL A 253 29.90 -56.97 -17.62
CA VAL A 253 28.96 -55.93 -17.20
C VAL A 253 27.99 -56.51 -16.17
N GLN A 254 27.44 -57.70 -16.43
CA GLN A 254 26.59 -58.42 -15.47
C GLN A 254 27.26 -58.79 -14.13
N LYS A 255 28.60 -58.86 -14.04
CA LYS A 255 29.30 -59.12 -12.77
C LYS A 255 29.54 -57.82 -12.00
N LYS A 256 29.88 -56.74 -12.70
CA LYS A 256 30.01 -55.39 -12.11
C LYS A 256 28.67 -54.86 -11.63
N ASP A 257 27.59 -55.05 -12.40
CA ASP A 257 26.24 -54.64 -12.00
C ASP A 257 25.76 -55.44 -10.79
N ARG A 258 26.02 -56.76 -10.77
CA ARG A 258 25.76 -57.60 -9.58
C ARG A 258 26.56 -57.14 -8.35
N ASP A 259 27.83 -56.78 -8.50
CA ASP A 259 28.64 -56.28 -7.39
C ASP A 259 28.17 -54.89 -6.91
N MET A 260 27.59 -54.07 -7.78
CA MET A 260 26.93 -52.82 -7.39
C MET A 260 25.61 -53.08 -6.66
N GLU A 261 24.81 -54.06 -7.11
CA GLU A 261 23.53 -54.46 -6.50
C GLU A 261 23.64 -55.35 -5.25
N ARG A 262 24.83 -55.87 -4.90
CA ARG A 262 25.00 -56.65 -3.66
C ARG A 262 24.63 -55.81 -2.43
N ASP A 263 23.81 -56.40 -1.58
CA ASP A 263 23.41 -55.82 -0.31
C ASP A 263 24.62 -55.55 0.59
N ILE A 264 24.49 -54.52 1.41
CA ILE A 264 25.56 -54.02 2.29
C ILE A 264 26.06 -55.14 3.22
N SER A 265 25.19 -56.04 3.67
CA SER A 265 25.55 -57.21 4.49
C SER A 265 26.46 -58.21 3.75
N GLU A 266 26.22 -58.46 2.46
CA GLU A 266 27.06 -59.34 1.63
C GLU A 266 28.40 -58.71 1.28
N LYS A 267 28.42 -57.39 1.02
CA LYS A 267 29.66 -56.62 0.84
C LYS A 267 30.52 -56.60 2.11
N ILE A 268 29.88 -56.57 3.30
CA ILE A 268 30.54 -56.68 4.61
C ILE A 268 31.09 -58.10 4.82
N ALA A 269 30.29 -59.14 4.54
CA ALA A 269 30.71 -60.54 4.67
C ALA A 269 31.87 -60.90 3.70
N LEU A 270 31.95 -60.20 2.56
CA LEU A 270 33.04 -60.34 1.58
C LEU A 270 34.23 -59.40 1.85
N GLY A 271 34.20 -58.60 2.92
CA GLY A 271 35.29 -57.72 3.34
C GLY A 271 35.61 -56.54 2.41
N GLN A 272 34.70 -56.20 1.49
CA GLN A 272 34.92 -55.13 0.50
C GLN A 272 34.48 -53.73 0.96
N ALA A 273 33.70 -53.64 2.04
CA ALA A 273 33.25 -52.37 2.60
C ALA A 273 34.31 -51.78 3.54
N GLN A 274 34.92 -50.65 3.14
CA GLN A 274 35.74 -49.83 4.04
C GLN A 274 34.83 -48.85 4.80
N PRO A 275 34.87 -48.78 6.13
CA PRO A 275 34.03 -47.86 6.89
C PRO A 275 34.43 -46.40 6.61
N THR A 276 33.46 -45.58 6.21
CA THR A 276 33.63 -44.13 6.05
C THR A 276 33.85 -43.48 7.42
N LYS A 277 34.99 -42.83 7.64
CA LYS A 277 35.26 -42.10 8.89
C LYS A 277 34.49 -40.78 8.91
N SER A 278 33.29 -40.78 9.45
CA SER A 278 32.54 -39.56 9.79
C SER A 278 32.44 -39.39 11.31
N LYS A 279 32.71 -38.19 11.83
CA LYS A 279 32.46 -37.86 13.23
C LYS A 279 30.94 -37.77 13.43
N LEU A 280 30.36 -38.72 14.16
CA LEU A 280 28.94 -38.75 14.47
C LEU A 280 28.62 -37.62 15.46
N LEU A 281 27.89 -36.61 14.99
CA LEU A 281 27.23 -35.63 15.85
C LEU A 281 25.77 -36.06 16.04
N ASP A 282 25.20 -35.79 17.22
CA ASP A 282 23.82 -36.18 17.56
C ASP A 282 22.82 -35.48 16.62
N GLU A 283 21.91 -36.24 16.03
CA GLU A 283 20.89 -35.75 15.10
C GLU A 283 19.99 -34.67 15.73
N ARG A 284 19.79 -34.74 17.05
CA ARG A 284 19.00 -33.75 17.79
C ARG A 284 19.62 -32.35 17.80
N LEU A 285 20.92 -32.22 17.53
CA LEU A 285 21.56 -30.90 17.40
C LEU A 285 21.24 -30.23 16.07
N PHE A 286 20.96 -30.98 15.01
CA PHE A 286 20.73 -30.43 13.67
C PHE A 286 19.29 -29.99 13.41
N ASN A 287 18.35 -30.47 14.23
CA ASN A 287 16.93 -30.13 14.14
C ASN A 287 16.50 -29.09 15.19
N GLN A 288 17.41 -28.20 15.59
CA GLN A 288 17.07 -27.05 16.45
C GLN A 288 16.89 -25.82 15.57
N ASN A 289 15.75 -25.14 15.68
CA ASN A 289 15.48 -23.87 14.98
C ASN A 289 16.15 -22.65 15.65
N GLU A 290 17.02 -22.88 16.64
CA GLU A 290 17.72 -21.82 17.36
C GLU A 290 18.74 -21.15 16.42
N GLY A 291 18.47 -19.91 16.02
CA GLY A 291 19.42 -19.06 15.28
C GLY A 291 18.86 -18.30 14.08
N VAL A 292 17.71 -18.69 13.53
CA VAL A 292 17.12 -17.98 12.36
C VAL A 292 16.21 -16.82 12.78
N ASP A 293 15.60 -16.91 13.97
CA ASP A 293 14.57 -15.97 14.45
C ASP A 293 15.13 -14.80 15.28
N ALA A 294 16.35 -14.93 15.83
CA ALA A 294 16.88 -14.05 16.87
C ALA A 294 17.53 -12.74 16.37
N GLY A 295 17.08 -12.17 15.24
CA GLY A 295 17.73 -10.97 14.69
C GLY A 295 17.10 -10.28 13.49
N PHE A 296 15.86 -10.64 13.13
CA PHE A 296 15.20 -10.10 11.92
C PHE A 296 14.03 -9.13 12.20
N GLY A 297 13.85 -8.67 13.44
CA GLY A 297 12.81 -7.72 13.81
C GLY A 297 13.14 -6.27 13.43
N SER A 298 12.14 -5.50 13.00
CA SER A 298 12.26 -4.04 12.83
C SER A 298 12.42 -3.33 14.18
N GLU A 299 13.06 -2.16 14.23
CA GLU A 299 13.25 -1.37 15.48
C GLU A 299 11.96 -1.08 16.25
N ASP A 300 10.80 -1.09 15.56
CA ASP A 300 9.49 -0.85 16.17
C ASP A 300 8.87 -2.11 16.82
N GLU A 301 9.48 -3.28 16.65
CA GLU A 301 8.95 -4.56 17.12
C GLU A 301 9.52 -4.91 18.51
N TYR A 302 8.64 -5.01 19.52
CA TYR A 302 8.99 -5.15 20.94
C TYR A 302 9.44 -6.58 21.31
N ASN A 303 10.47 -7.10 20.65
CA ASN A 303 11.02 -8.46 20.82
C ASN A 303 12.27 -8.46 21.73
N VAL A 304 12.15 -7.93 22.96
CA VAL A 304 13.27 -7.80 23.91
C VAL A 304 13.66 -9.14 24.57
N TYR A 305 12.75 -10.12 24.57
CA TYR A 305 12.95 -11.41 25.24
C TYR A 305 12.76 -12.59 24.28
N ASP A 306 13.67 -13.55 24.33
CA ASP A 306 13.66 -14.76 23.49
C ASP A 306 12.52 -15.74 23.83
N LYS A 307 11.92 -15.61 25.03
CA LYS A 307 10.86 -16.48 25.51
C LYS A 307 9.66 -15.65 25.99
N PRO A 308 8.43 -16.05 25.67
CA PRO A 308 7.24 -15.38 26.20
C PRO A 308 7.17 -15.54 27.72
N LEU A 309 6.65 -14.52 28.41
CA LEU A 309 6.53 -14.50 29.87
C LEU A 309 5.66 -15.65 30.41
N PHE A 310 4.68 -16.10 29.61
CA PHE A 310 3.88 -17.28 29.88
C PHE A 310 4.07 -18.30 28.76
N ASN A 311 4.26 -19.57 29.11
CA ASN A 311 4.18 -20.65 28.14
C ASN A 311 2.76 -20.66 27.58
N ASP A 312 2.58 -20.17 26.36
CA ASP A 312 1.28 -20.18 25.70
C ASP A 312 0.86 -21.64 25.47
N ARG A 313 -0.09 -22.11 26.28
CA ARG A 313 -0.62 -23.48 26.22
C ARG A 313 -1.81 -23.60 25.27
N SER A 314 -2.14 -22.55 24.52
CA SER A 314 -3.26 -22.56 23.55
C SER A 314 -3.06 -23.59 22.43
N GLY A 315 -1.82 -23.84 21.99
CA GLY A 315 -1.47 -24.90 21.03
C GLY A 315 -1.19 -26.28 21.65
N ALA A 316 -0.89 -26.32 22.96
CA ALA A 316 -0.71 -27.57 23.69
C ALA A 316 -2.05 -27.99 24.29
N ASN A 317 -2.91 -28.63 23.49
CA ASN A 317 -4.20 -29.23 23.89
C ASN A 317 -4.20 -29.73 25.36
N ILE A 318 -4.57 -28.84 26.30
CA ILE A 318 -4.28 -28.99 27.74
C ILE A 318 -5.06 -30.18 28.33
N TYR A 319 -6.16 -30.55 27.70
CA TYR A 319 -6.87 -31.80 27.93
C TYR A 319 -7.05 -32.53 26.61
N ARG A 320 -6.24 -33.57 26.39
CA ARG A 320 -6.55 -34.62 25.43
C ARG A 320 -6.99 -35.83 26.24
N ASN A 321 -8.27 -36.20 26.20
CA ASN A 321 -8.73 -37.46 26.78
C ASN A 321 -8.15 -38.61 25.97
N ILE A 322 -6.93 -39.03 26.32
CA ILE A 322 -6.31 -40.22 25.77
C ILE A 322 -7.05 -41.41 26.41
N ARG A 323 -8.08 -41.93 25.73
CA ARG A 323 -8.47 -43.32 25.91
C ARG A 323 -7.35 -44.14 25.30
N GLY A 324 -6.36 -44.49 26.13
CA GLY A 324 -5.41 -45.54 25.80
C GLY A 324 -6.19 -46.84 25.58
N ASP A 325 -5.85 -47.52 24.49
CA ASP A 325 -6.32 -48.82 24.04
C ASP A 325 -7.10 -49.64 25.08
N ARG A 326 -8.42 -49.67 24.94
CA ARG A 326 -9.26 -50.76 25.46
C ARG A 326 -10.26 -51.17 24.40
N GLU A 327 -10.24 -52.48 24.19
CA GLU A 327 -10.94 -53.28 23.20
C GLU A 327 -12.45 -53.04 23.15
N GLU A 328 -13.00 -53.33 21.96
CA GLU A 328 -14.37 -53.74 21.65
C GLU A 328 -15.39 -53.74 22.81
N GLY A 329 -16.45 -52.92 22.66
CA GLY A 329 -17.60 -53.00 23.57
C GLY A 329 -18.56 -51.84 23.40
N ASP A 330 -19.64 -52.11 22.70
CA ASP A 330 -20.80 -51.24 22.44
C ASP A 330 -21.40 -50.67 23.75
N ALA A 331 -21.46 -49.33 23.88
CA ALA A 331 -22.29 -48.63 24.86
C ALA A 331 -22.40 -47.13 24.55
N ALA A 332 -23.58 -46.72 24.07
CA ALA A 332 -23.96 -45.33 23.84
C ALA A 332 -24.02 -44.51 25.16
N LEU A 333 -23.22 -43.45 25.27
CA LEU A 333 -23.31 -42.41 26.33
C LEU A 333 -22.89 -41.03 25.77
N PRO A 334 -23.30 -39.91 26.42
CA PRO A 334 -23.92 -38.75 25.76
C PRO A 334 -22.93 -37.75 25.15
N LYS A 335 -23.39 -37.07 24.08
CA LYS A 335 -22.69 -35.96 23.42
C LYS A 335 -22.38 -34.84 24.42
N GLY A 336 -21.09 -34.57 24.64
CA GLY A 336 -20.62 -33.38 25.34
C GLY A 336 -21.13 -32.10 24.66
N ARG A 337 -21.61 -31.15 25.46
CA ARG A 337 -22.19 -29.88 24.99
C ARG A 337 -21.10 -29.03 24.32
N SER A 338 -21.24 -28.77 23.02
CA SER A 338 -20.36 -27.89 22.24
C SER A 338 -21.02 -26.55 21.91
N ASN A 339 -21.76 -25.95 22.85
CA ASN A 339 -22.32 -24.61 22.65
C ASN A 339 -21.66 -23.63 23.65
N PRO A 340 -21.20 -22.46 23.19
CA PRO A 340 -20.67 -21.43 24.08
C PRO A 340 -21.77 -20.91 25.02
N VAL A 341 -21.39 -20.60 26.25
CA VAL A 341 -22.28 -20.05 27.29
C VAL A 341 -22.79 -18.67 26.86
N GLN A 342 -24.10 -18.53 26.70
CA GLN A 342 -24.74 -17.23 26.45
C GLN A 342 -25.09 -16.56 27.79
N PHE A 343 -24.72 -15.30 27.96
CA PHE A 343 -25.10 -14.49 29.11
C PHE A 343 -26.33 -13.64 28.77
N GLU A 344 -27.41 -13.79 29.53
CA GLU A 344 -28.54 -12.87 29.48
C GLU A 344 -28.22 -11.58 30.26
N ARG A 345 -28.54 -10.44 29.65
CA ARG A 345 -28.37 -9.12 30.24
C ARG A 345 -29.58 -8.82 31.13
N VAL A 346 -29.38 -8.87 32.45
CA VAL A 346 -30.38 -8.42 33.43
C VAL A 346 -30.70 -6.95 33.15
N ARG A 347 -31.98 -6.63 32.94
CA ARG A 347 -32.47 -5.25 32.94
C ARG A 347 -32.75 -4.87 34.38
N GLU A 348 -32.01 -3.90 34.91
CA GLU A 348 -32.35 -3.22 36.16
C GLU A 348 -33.52 -2.25 35.88
N GLU A 349 -34.50 -2.24 36.79
CA GLU A 349 -35.65 -1.32 36.81
C GLU A 349 -35.24 0.11 37.18
#